data_AF-A0A7S3FS91-F1
#
_entry.id   AF-A0A7S3FS91-F1
#
_cell.length_a   1.000
_cell.length_b   1.000
_cell.length_c   1.000
_cell.angle_alpha   90.00
_cell.angle_beta   90.00
_cell.angle_gamma   90.00
#
_symmetry.space_group_name_H-M   'P 1'
#
loop_
_entity.id
_entity.type
_entity.pdbx_description
1 polymer ?
#
loop_
_entity_poly.entity_id
_entity_poly.type
_entity_poly.pdbx_seq_one_letter_code
_entity_poly.pdbx_strand_id
1 'polypeptide(L)'
;EGAALKTDLPDPASRDWQGVEEKVLDILKKFAATSAASHRLWRVMGRYYELVGSATSAKEMWLKENRALLQQDWKGDRDLFRAIVESSKKLVDATLECDKSGASSLRYHLKGILKQAAANFEGDEGHEELRGVLERLEKAVE
;
A
#
# COMPACT_ATOMS: atom_id res chain seq x y z
N GLU A 1 10.31 -30.22 25.91
CA GLU A 1 10.37 -28.79 26.31
C GLU A 1 11.29 -28.06 25.34
N GLY A 2 10.74 -27.14 24.54
CA GLY A 2 11.53 -26.38 23.56
C GLY A 2 12.23 -25.21 24.24
N ALA A 3 13.56 -25.17 24.18
CA ALA A 3 14.32 -24.03 24.66
C ALA A 3 13.88 -22.77 23.91
N ALA A 4 13.33 -21.80 24.63
CA ALA A 4 13.05 -20.48 24.07
C ALA A 4 14.36 -19.92 23.49
N LEU A 5 14.36 -19.63 22.18
CA LEU A 5 15.45 -18.89 21.54
C LEU A 5 15.61 -17.59 22.32
N LYS A 6 16.71 -17.46 23.08
CA LYS A 6 17.11 -16.16 23.62
C LYS A 6 17.48 -15.29 22.42
N THR A 7 16.55 -14.43 22.03
CA THR A 7 16.80 -13.43 21.00
C THR A 7 17.57 -12.28 21.63
N ASP A 8 18.69 -11.85 21.04
CA ASP A 8 19.42 -10.64 21.45
C ASP A 8 18.66 -9.34 21.07
N LEU A 9 17.38 -9.46 20.72
CA LEU A 9 16.52 -8.33 20.40
C LEU A 9 16.00 -7.69 21.70
N PRO A 10 16.01 -6.35 21.80
CA PRO A 10 15.41 -5.66 22.93
C PRO A 10 13.89 -5.92 22.98
N ASP A 11 13.31 -5.82 24.17
CA ASP A 11 11.86 -5.91 24.35
C ASP A 11 11.17 -4.87 23.44
N PRO A 12 10.16 -5.24 22.62
CA PRO A 12 9.43 -4.31 21.76
C PRO A 12 8.84 -3.08 22.48
N ALA A 13 8.57 -3.17 23.78
CA ALA A 13 8.09 -2.06 24.60
C ALA A 13 9.23 -1.19 25.19
N SER A 14 10.49 -1.58 24.99
CA SER A 14 11.65 -0.87 25.54
C SER A 14 12.01 0.39 24.75
N ARG A 15 12.69 1.32 25.43
CA ARG A 15 13.28 2.51 24.79
C ARG A 15 14.34 2.15 23.75
N ASP A 16 15.08 1.06 23.97
CA ASP A 16 16.10 0.60 23.03
C ASP A 16 15.47 0.14 21.71
N TRP A 17 14.35 -0.58 21.78
CA TRP A 17 13.58 -0.96 20.59
C TRP A 17 13.05 0.25 19.83
N GLN A 18 12.44 1.20 20.54
CA GLN A 18 11.96 2.46 19.95
C GLN A 18 13.09 3.21 19.23
N GLY A 19 14.28 3.29 19.84
CA GLY A 19 15.45 3.92 19.22
C GLY A 19 15.99 3.18 17.99
N VAL A 20 15.86 1.85 17.92
CA VAL A 20 16.18 1.08 16.71
C VAL A 20 15.16 1.36 15.60
N GLU A 21 13.87 1.33 15.94
CA GLU A 21 12.77 1.60 15.03
C GLU A 21 12.87 3.00 14.40
N GLU A 22 13.12 4.03 15.21
CA GLU A 22 13.34 5.40 14.75
C GLU A 22 14.50 5.50 13.74
N LYS A 23 15.64 4.85 14.04
CA LYS A 23 16.81 4.86 13.15
C LYS A 23 16.53 4.14 11.83
N VAL A 24 15.84 3.01 11.86
CA VAL A 24 15.43 2.29 10.66
C VAL A 24 14.51 3.17 9.81
N LEU A 25 13.53 3.82 10.43
CA LEU A 25 12.65 4.75 9.71
C LEU A 25 13.40 5.93 9.12
N ASP A 26 14.36 6.50 9.82
CA ASP A 26 15.17 7.61 9.31
C ASP A 26 16.03 7.19 8.11
N ILE A 27 16.56 5.96 8.10
CA ILE A 27 17.24 5.41 6.93
C ILE A 27 16.25 5.28 5.76
N LEU A 28 15.07 4.69 5.98
CA LEU A 28 14.05 4.54 4.94
C LEU A 28 13.58 5.90 4.39
N LYS A 29 13.40 6.91 5.25
CA LYS A 29 13.06 8.29 4.87
C LYS A 29 14.16 8.92 4.00
N LYS A 30 15.43 8.66 4.30
CA LYS A 30 16.55 9.12 3.46
C LYS A 30 16.50 8.50 2.07
N PHE A 31 16.22 7.20 1.95
CA PHE A 31 16.01 6.55 0.66
C PHE A 31 14.79 7.13 -0.09
N ALA A 32 13.69 7.36 0.64
CA ALA A 32 12.46 7.92 0.12
C ALA A 32 12.62 9.35 -0.44
N ALA A 33 13.62 10.10 0.05
CA ALA A 33 13.95 11.43 -0.45
C ALA A 33 14.80 11.42 -1.74
N THR A 34 15.25 10.25 -2.20
CA THR A 34 16.00 10.12 -3.45
C THR A 34 15.08 9.85 -4.64
N SER A 35 15.56 10.16 -5.85
CA SER A 35 14.87 9.78 -7.10
C SER A 35 14.78 8.26 -7.30
N ALA A 36 15.54 7.46 -6.54
CA ALA A 36 15.51 6.01 -6.58
C ALA A 36 14.38 5.40 -5.74
N ALA A 37 13.53 6.21 -5.11
CA ALA A 37 12.37 5.75 -4.34
C ALA A 37 11.33 5.07 -5.26
N SER A 38 11.48 3.75 -5.43
CA SER A 38 10.57 2.93 -6.22
C SER A 38 9.31 2.54 -5.45
N HIS A 39 8.30 2.04 -6.16
CA HIS A 39 7.08 1.48 -5.57
C HIS A 39 7.34 0.45 -4.46
N ARG A 40 8.46 -0.30 -4.54
CA ARG A 40 8.84 -1.30 -3.53
C ARG A 40 9.15 -0.68 -2.17
N LEU A 41 9.79 0.49 -2.14
CA LEU A 41 10.09 1.18 -0.88
C LEU A 41 8.79 1.64 -0.20
N TRP A 42 7.86 2.19 -0.99
CA TRP A 42 6.54 2.58 -0.48
C TRP A 42 5.74 1.40 0.05
N ARG A 43 5.82 0.24 -0.60
CA ARG A 43 5.22 -1.01 -0.09
C ARG A 43 5.80 -1.42 1.26
N VAL A 44 7.13 -1.37 1.43
CA VAL A 44 7.78 -1.70 2.70
C VAL A 44 7.31 -0.75 3.81
N MET A 45 7.29 0.55 3.54
CA MET A 45 6.82 1.54 4.51
C MET A 45 5.32 1.39 4.81
N GLY A 46 4.50 1.09 3.80
CA GLY A 46 3.06 0.83 3.97
C GLY A 46 2.80 -0.35 4.90
N ARG A 47 3.47 -1.49 4.67
CA ARG A 47 3.38 -2.67 5.56
C ARG A 47 3.84 -2.36 6.98
N TYR A 48 4.93 -1.61 7.13
CA TYR A 48 5.39 -1.17 8.44
C TYR A 48 4.29 -0.36 9.17
N TYR A 49 3.69 0.63 8.50
CA TYR A 49 2.65 1.45 9.12
C TYR A 49 1.35 0.68 9.42
N GLU A 50 1.01 -0.34 8.63
CA GLU A 50 -0.06 -1.28 8.99
C GLU A 50 0.26 -2.05 10.28
N LEU A 51 1.50 -2.56 10.42
CA LEU A 51 1.92 -3.33 11.58
C LEU A 51 1.87 -2.52 12.88
N VAL A 52 2.21 -1.23 12.82
CA VAL A 52 2.17 -0.35 14.00
C VAL A 52 0.81 0.36 14.18
N GLY A 53 -0.19 0.00 13.37
CA GLY A 53 -1.56 0.54 13.50
C GLY A 53 -1.72 2.00 13.07
N SER A 54 -0.82 2.54 12.24
CA SER A 54 -0.92 3.91 11.71
C SER A 54 -1.61 3.93 10.34
N ALA A 55 -2.94 3.86 10.34
CA ALA A 55 -3.75 3.86 9.11
C ALA A 55 -3.51 5.10 8.23
N THR A 56 -3.34 6.29 8.82
CA THR A 56 -3.06 7.53 8.08
C THR A 56 -1.73 7.45 7.33
N SER A 57 -0.67 6.99 7.99
CA SER A 57 0.65 6.85 7.35
C SER A 57 0.65 5.71 6.32
N ALA A 58 -0.05 4.61 6.60
CA ALA A 58 -0.22 3.52 5.65
C ALA A 58 -0.92 4.02 4.37
N LYS A 59 -2.02 4.77 4.50
CA LYS A 59 -2.74 5.40 3.37
C LYS A 59 -1.79 6.21 2.48
N GLU A 60 -0.97 7.07 3.07
CA GLU A 60 -0.02 7.88 2.32
C GLU A 60 1.01 7.03 1.55
N MET A 61 1.51 5.96 2.17
CA MET A 61 2.46 5.08 1.51
C MET A 61 1.81 4.28 0.37
N TRP A 62 0.61 3.76 0.59
CA TRP A 62 -0.14 3.05 -0.46
C TRP A 62 -0.49 3.97 -1.63
N LEU A 63 -0.82 5.24 -1.38
CA LEU A 63 -1.03 6.23 -2.43
C LEU A 63 0.26 6.50 -3.24
N LYS A 64 1.41 6.60 -2.57
CA LYS A 64 2.71 6.78 -3.23
C LYS A 64 3.11 5.56 -4.05
N GLU A 65 2.90 4.35 -3.53
CA GLU A 65 3.11 3.12 -4.28
C GLU A 65 2.24 3.07 -5.53
N ASN A 66 0.94 3.32 -5.38
CA ASN A 66 -0.02 3.26 -6.48
C ASN A 66 0.36 4.24 -7.61
N ARG A 67 0.75 5.47 -7.24
CA ARG A 67 1.26 6.46 -8.21
C ARG A 67 2.54 5.99 -8.91
N ALA A 68 3.49 5.42 -8.16
CA ALA A 68 4.74 4.92 -8.72
C ALA A 68 4.53 3.71 -9.65
N LEU A 69 3.56 2.84 -9.36
CA LEU A 69 3.18 1.71 -10.23
C LEU A 69 2.53 2.21 -11.52
N LEU A 70 1.61 3.19 -11.43
CA LEU A 70 0.91 3.72 -12.60
C LEU A 70 1.80 4.55 -13.54
N GLN A 71 2.98 4.98 -13.08
CA GLN A 71 4.00 5.62 -13.91
C GLN A 71 4.85 4.63 -14.72
N GLN A 72 4.74 3.32 -14.46
CA GLN A 72 5.42 2.28 -15.22
C GLN A 72 4.60 1.87 -16.46
N ASP A 73 5.22 1.11 -17.36
CA ASP A 73 4.56 0.57 -18.55
C ASP A 73 3.76 -0.71 -18.23
N TRP A 74 2.70 -0.55 -17.42
CA TRP A 74 1.91 -1.68 -16.91
C TRP A 74 0.85 -2.19 -17.89
N LYS A 75 0.58 -1.47 -18.99
CA LYS A 75 -0.52 -1.74 -19.92
C LYS A 75 -0.20 -2.93 -20.83
N GLY A 76 -0.28 -4.12 -20.26
CA GLY A 76 0.10 -5.40 -20.89
C GLY A 76 0.98 -6.26 -19.98
N ASP A 77 1.49 -5.69 -18.90
CA ASP A 77 2.26 -6.41 -17.88
C ASP A 77 1.33 -6.88 -16.74
N ARG A 78 1.10 -8.20 -16.68
CA ARG A 78 0.23 -8.82 -15.68
C ARG A 78 0.77 -8.70 -14.25
N ASP A 79 2.09 -8.72 -14.06
CA ASP A 79 2.69 -8.66 -12.73
C ASP A 79 2.60 -7.23 -12.17
N LEU A 80 2.85 -6.22 -13.00
CA LEU A 80 2.63 -4.82 -12.63
C LEU A 80 1.14 -4.54 -12.40
N PHE A 81 0.25 -5.07 -13.23
CA PHE A 81 -1.19 -4.91 -13.00
C PHE A 81 -1.63 -5.55 -11.67
N ARG A 82 -1.18 -6.78 -11.36
CA ARG A 82 -1.45 -7.41 -10.07
C ARG A 82 -0.93 -6.58 -8.89
N ALA A 83 0.25 -5.99 -9.02
CA ALA A 83 0.78 -5.08 -8.00
C ALA A 83 -0.09 -3.81 -7.82
N ILE A 84 -0.66 -3.27 -8.90
CA ILE A 84 -1.61 -2.15 -8.85
C ILE A 84 -2.88 -2.55 -8.13
N VAL A 85 -3.42 -3.75 -8.39
CA VAL A 85 -4.62 -4.26 -7.71
C VAL A 85 -4.37 -4.40 -6.20
N GLU A 86 -3.27 -5.05 -5.80
CA GLU A 86 -2.89 -5.19 -4.39
C GLU A 86 -2.75 -3.83 -3.70
N SER A 87 -2.00 -2.91 -4.32
CA SER A 87 -1.79 -1.57 -3.79
C SER A 87 -3.10 -0.77 -3.69
N SER A 88 -3.99 -0.92 -4.67
CA SER A 88 -5.31 -0.28 -4.68
C SER A 88 -6.22 -0.79 -3.56
N LYS A 89 -6.20 -2.10 -3.30
CA LYS A 89 -6.94 -2.72 -2.18
C LYS A 89 -6.49 -2.17 -0.84
N LYS A 90 -5.17 -2.15 -0.62
CA LYS A 90 -4.55 -1.60 0.59
C LYS A 90 -4.82 -0.11 0.78
N LEU A 91 -4.79 0.66 -0.31
CA LEU A 91 -5.14 2.08 -0.29
C LEU A 91 -6.61 2.30 0.09
N VAL A 92 -7.54 1.50 -0.43
CA VAL A 92 -8.96 1.55 -0.05
C VAL A 92 -9.14 1.19 1.43
N ASP A 93 -8.51 0.12 1.90
CA ASP A 93 -8.57 -0.31 3.31
C ASP A 93 -8.16 0.84 4.24
N ALA A 94 -6.96 1.39 4.02
CA ALA A 94 -6.44 2.48 4.85
C ALA A 94 -7.30 3.75 4.74
N THR A 95 -7.85 4.06 3.56
CA THR A 95 -8.73 5.22 3.36
C THR A 95 -10.04 5.08 4.13
N LEU A 96 -10.68 3.91 4.08
CA LEU A 96 -11.94 3.68 4.79
C LEU A 96 -11.76 3.69 6.32
N GLU A 97 -10.56 3.32 6.79
CA GLU A 97 -10.20 3.35 8.20
C GLU A 97 -9.94 4.76 8.72
N CYS A 98 -9.15 5.59 8.00
CA CYS A 98 -8.68 6.87 8.55
C CYS A 98 -9.22 8.13 7.87
N ASP A 99 -9.79 8.06 6.67
CA ASP A 99 -10.16 9.23 5.86
C ASP A 99 -11.28 8.92 4.87
N LYS A 100 -12.50 8.78 5.38
CA LYS A 100 -13.69 8.56 4.54
C LYS A 100 -13.96 9.71 3.56
N SER A 101 -13.48 10.92 3.84
CA SER A 101 -13.64 12.07 2.94
C SER A 101 -12.85 11.90 1.62
N GLY A 102 -11.71 11.21 1.68
CA GLY A 102 -10.89 10.86 0.51
C GLY A 102 -11.49 9.77 -0.38
N ALA A 103 -12.53 9.07 0.06
CA ALA A 103 -13.09 7.95 -0.67
C ALA A 103 -13.71 8.36 -2.04
N SER A 104 -14.28 9.57 -2.13
CA SER A 104 -14.84 10.09 -3.38
C SER A 104 -13.78 10.27 -4.46
N SER A 105 -12.60 10.80 -4.12
CA SER A 105 -11.52 10.99 -5.10
C SER A 105 -10.90 9.64 -5.50
N LEU A 106 -10.73 8.73 -4.53
CA LEU A 106 -10.25 7.39 -4.77
C LEU A 106 -11.17 6.58 -5.70
N ARG A 107 -12.50 6.77 -5.60
CA ARG A 107 -13.47 6.16 -6.51
C ARG A 107 -13.21 6.51 -7.98
N TYR A 108 -13.00 7.80 -8.28
CA TYR A 108 -12.70 8.22 -9.65
C TYR A 108 -11.34 7.73 -10.13
N HIS A 109 -10.36 7.68 -9.23
CA HIS A 109 -9.04 7.10 -9.52
C HIS A 109 -9.16 5.64 -9.95
N LEU A 110 -9.85 4.79 -9.18
CA LEU A 110 -10.05 3.38 -9.51
C LEU A 110 -10.84 3.17 -10.81
N LYS A 111 -11.88 3.99 -11.07
CA LYS A 111 -12.59 3.99 -12.36
C LYS A 111 -11.64 4.28 -13.53
N GLY A 112 -10.70 5.20 -13.35
CA GLY A 112 -9.67 5.51 -14.34
C GLY A 112 -8.72 4.35 -14.61
N ILE A 113 -8.35 3.58 -13.58
CA ILE A 113 -7.51 2.39 -13.74
C ILE A 113 -8.27 1.29 -14.47
N LEU A 114 -9.50 0.96 -14.03
CA LEU A 114 -10.34 -0.07 -14.66
C LEU A 114 -10.55 0.22 -16.16
N LYS A 115 -10.88 1.47 -16.50
CA LYS A 115 -11.05 1.88 -17.89
C LYS A 115 -9.79 1.65 -18.73
N GLN A 116 -8.61 1.92 -18.17
CA GLN A 116 -7.34 1.71 -18.86
C GLN A 116 -6.95 0.24 -18.94
N ALA A 117 -7.31 -0.56 -17.93
CA ALA A 117 -7.01 -1.98 -17.85
C ALA A 117 -7.86 -2.82 -18.79
N ALA A 118 -9.09 -2.40 -19.10
CA ALA A 118 -10.05 -3.17 -19.91
C ALA A 118 -9.47 -3.64 -21.26
N ALA A 119 -8.64 -2.82 -21.92
CA ALA A 119 -8.06 -3.17 -23.21
C ALA A 119 -7.19 -4.45 -23.19
N ASN A 120 -6.56 -4.77 -22.06
CA ASN A 120 -5.59 -5.86 -21.94
C ASN A 120 -5.97 -6.91 -20.88
N PHE A 121 -6.85 -6.58 -19.94
CA PHE A 121 -7.12 -7.38 -18.75
C PHE A 121 -8.62 -7.61 -18.49
N GLU A 122 -9.52 -7.18 -19.38
CA GLU A 122 -10.96 -7.43 -19.19
C GLU A 122 -11.27 -8.94 -19.07
N GLY A 123 -12.03 -9.30 -18.05
CA GLY A 123 -12.35 -10.70 -17.70
C GLY A 123 -11.22 -11.46 -16.98
N ASP A 124 -10.04 -10.85 -16.77
CA ASP A 124 -8.98 -11.45 -15.97
C ASP A 124 -9.26 -11.30 -14.46
N GLU A 125 -8.70 -12.21 -13.65
CA GLU A 125 -8.90 -12.26 -12.20
C GLU A 125 -8.56 -10.92 -11.52
N GLY A 126 -7.44 -10.29 -11.90
CA GLY A 126 -7.04 -9.00 -11.34
C GLY A 126 -7.99 -7.85 -11.68
N HIS A 127 -8.61 -7.89 -12.87
CA HIS A 127 -9.57 -6.86 -13.29
C HIS A 127 -10.89 -7.00 -12.53
N GLU A 128 -11.35 -8.24 -12.33
CA GLU A 128 -12.51 -8.54 -11.51
C GLU A 128 -12.27 -8.19 -10.02
N GLU A 129 -11.08 -8.49 -9.48
CA GLU A 129 -10.73 -8.09 -8.11
C GLU A 129 -10.73 -6.56 -7.97
N LEU A 130 -10.16 -5.82 -8.93
CA LEU A 130 -10.17 -4.36 -8.90
C LEU A 130 -11.59 -3.78 -8.99
N ARG A 131 -12.48 -4.42 -9.77
CA ARG A 131 -13.90 -4.05 -9.83
C ARG A 131 -14.57 -4.26 -8.46
N GLY A 132 -14.32 -5.40 -7.81
CA GLY A 132 -14.82 -5.66 -6.45
C GLY A 132 -14.29 -4.67 -5.42
N VAL A 133 -13.04 -4.23 -5.54
CA VAL A 133 -12.46 -3.17 -4.70
C VAL A 133 -13.19 -1.84 -4.89
N LEU A 134 -13.48 -1.45 -6.14
CA LEU A 134 -14.26 -0.26 -6.45
C LEU A 134 -15.69 -0.34 -5.89
N GLU A 135 -16.40 -1.46 -6.09
CA GLU A 135 -17.77 -1.63 -5.58
C GLU A 135 -17.83 -1.51 -4.05
N ARG A 136 -16.84 -2.09 -3.35
CA ARG A 136 -16.74 -1.96 -1.89
C ARG A 136 -16.54 -0.52 -1.45
N LEU A 137 -15.70 0.24 -2.17
CA LEU A 137 -15.51 1.66 -1.90
C LEU A 137 -16.79 2.45 -2.16
N GLU A 138 -17.51 2.15 -3.24
CA GLU A 138 -18.78 2.84 -3.57
C GLU A 138 -19.83 2.65 -2.48
N LYS A 139 -20.01 1.41 -2.00
CA LYS A 139 -20.93 1.09 -0.89
C LYS A 139 -20.58 1.79 0.44
N ALA A 140 -19.33 2.19 0.64
CA ALA A 140 -18.89 2.85 1.86
C ALA A 140 -19.08 4.39 1.84
N VAL A 141 -19.45 4.95 0.68
CA VAL A 141 -19.60 6.40 0.45
C VAL A 141 -21.04 6.80 0.11
N GLU A 142 -21.91 5.83 -0.16
CA GLU A 142 -23.37 6.00 -0.17
C GLU A 142 -23.93 6.21 1.25
#